data_AF-A0A7R9US70-F1
#
_entry.id   AF-A0A7R9US70-F1
#
_cell.length_a   1.000
_cell.length_b   1.000
_cell.length_c   1.000
_cell.angle_alpha   90.00
_cell.angle_beta   90.00
_cell.angle_gamma   90.00
#
_symmetry.space_group_name_H-M   'P 1'
#
loop_
_entity.id
_entity.type
_entity.pdbx_description
1 polymer ?
#
loop_
_entity_poly.entity_id
_entity_poly.type
_entity_poly.pdbx_seq_one_letter_code
_entity_poly.pdbx_strand_id
1 'polypeptide(L)'
;MGAGAGAGGDAAAGWSDARIERVRDESSQLAGAPDGAGYGRLNPVPTSALSGHAFHTYSLIAPDGSVEFQWRHNVVGRRVYAEGTADAALFLAGKAADRAGKRLFTMVDLLQSGAMR
;
A
#
# COMPACT_ATOMS: atom_id res chain seq x y z
N MET A 1 -5.64 -59.20 25.33
CA MET A 1 -4.72 -58.64 24.31
C MET A 1 -5.53 -58.45 23.04
N GLY A 2 -5.50 -57.25 22.46
CA GLY A 2 -6.18 -56.95 21.20
C GLY A 2 -6.86 -55.57 21.22
N ALA A 3 -6.07 -54.51 21.34
CA ALA A 3 -6.53 -53.14 21.11
C ALA A 3 -6.66 -52.92 19.59
N GLY A 4 -7.89 -52.76 19.10
CA GLY A 4 -8.17 -52.26 17.75
C GLY A 4 -8.58 -50.80 17.84
N ALA A 5 -7.63 -49.89 17.65
CA ALA A 5 -7.90 -48.45 17.56
C ALA A 5 -8.69 -48.18 16.26
N GLY A 6 -9.96 -47.80 16.42
CA GLY A 6 -10.75 -47.24 15.32
C GLY A 6 -10.15 -45.91 14.89
N ALA A 7 -9.80 -45.84 13.60
CA ALA A 7 -9.21 -44.68 12.96
C ALA A 7 -10.13 -43.45 13.06
N GLY A 8 -9.70 -42.44 13.81
CA GLY A 8 -10.14 -41.07 13.63
C GLY A 8 -9.46 -40.52 12.37
N GLY A 9 -10.08 -40.73 11.22
CA GLY A 9 -9.57 -40.30 9.91
C GLY A 9 -9.73 -38.80 9.65
N ASP A 10 -8.65 -38.22 9.16
CA ASP A 10 -8.56 -37.26 8.06
C ASP A 10 -9.24 -35.88 8.16
N ALA A 11 -8.72 -35.02 9.03
CA ALA A 11 -8.92 -33.57 8.88
C ALA A 11 -7.63 -32.73 8.76
N ALA A 12 -6.43 -33.33 8.83
CA ALA A 12 -5.17 -32.58 8.87
C ALA A 12 -4.06 -33.04 7.91
N ALA A 13 -4.31 -34.04 7.05
CA ALA A 13 -3.33 -34.51 6.08
C ALA A 13 -3.50 -33.79 4.73
N GLY A 14 -2.84 -32.65 4.53
CA GLY A 14 -2.77 -32.06 3.18
C GLY A 14 -2.42 -30.59 3.07
N TRP A 15 -2.37 -29.85 4.18
CA TRP A 15 -1.94 -28.45 4.18
C TRP A 15 -0.47 -28.33 4.60
N SER A 16 0.35 -27.72 3.76
CA SER A 16 1.74 -27.39 4.07
C SER A 16 2.14 -26.08 3.41
N ASP A 17 3.04 -25.33 4.05
CA ASP A 17 3.54 -24.04 3.57
C ASP A 17 4.17 -24.11 2.18
N ALA A 18 4.64 -25.29 1.75
CA ALA A 18 5.19 -25.53 0.42
C ALA A 18 4.19 -25.29 -0.72
N ARG A 19 2.88 -25.21 -0.42
CA ARG A 19 1.82 -24.92 -1.40
C ARG A 19 1.38 -23.45 -1.39
N ILE A 20 1.96 -22.62 -0.52
CA ILE A 20 1.63 -21.19 -0.39
C ILE A 20 2.58 -20.38 -1.26
N GLU A 21 2.06 -19.79 -2.34
CA GLU A 21 2.76 -18.72 -3.04
C GLU A 21 2.69 -17.44 -2.22
N ARG A 22 3.82 -16.98 -1.69
CA ARG A 22 3.88 -15.69 -0.99
C ARG A 22 3.79 -14.58 -2.03
N VAL A 23 2.62 -13.93 -2.09
CA VAL A 23 2.39 -12.72 -2.90
C VAL A 23 3.24 -11.53 -2.41
N ARG A 24 3.76 -11.60 -1.19
CA ARG A 24 4.63 -10.58 -0.59
C ARG A 24 5.90 -11.23 -0.05
N ASP A 25 6.98 -11.09 -0.81
CA ASP A 25 8.31 -11.48 -0.36
C ASP A 25 8.98 -10.31 0.39
N GLU A 26 9.28 -10.49 1.68
CA GLU A 26 9.88 -9.43 2.51
C GLU A 26 11.29 -9.06 2.03
N SER A 27 12.06 -10.03 1.54
CA SER A 27 13.43 -9.77 1.09
C SER A 27 13.45 -8.83 -0.11
N SER A 28 12.53 -8.98 -1.05
CA SER A 28 12.32 -8.10 -2.20
C SER A 28 11.87 -6.70 -1.80
N GLN A 29 11.05 -6.57 -0.75
CA GLN A 29 10.60 -5.27 -0.24
C GLN A 29 11.73 -4.53 0.48
N LEU A 30 12.51 -5.23 1.29
CA LEU A 30 13.67 -4.66 1.99
C LEU A 30 14.78 -4.26 1.00
N ALA A 31 15.03 -5.07 -0.03
CA ALA A 31 16.07 -4.82 -1.02
C ALA A 31 15.67 -3.79 -2.09
N GLY A 32 14.37 -3.61 -2.32
CA GLY A 32 13.84 -3.04 -3.56
C GLY A 32 14.10 -3.98 -4.75
N ALA A 33 13.49 -3.72 -5.92
CA ALA A 33 13.79 -4.53 -7.10
C ALA A 33 15.21 -4.23 -7.61
N PRO A 34 16.04 -5.27 -7.83
CA PRO A 34 17.38 -5.10 -8.36
C PRO A 34 17.37 -4.70 -9.84
N ASP A 35 16.32 -5.08 -10.56
CA ASP A 35 16.27 -5.02 -12.02
C ASP A 35 14.96 -4.34 -12.46
N GLY A 36 15.03 -3.04 -12.72
CA GLY A 36 14.01 -2.31 -13.48
C GLY A 36 14.67 -1.84 -14.77
N ALA A 37 13.95 -1.84 -15.89
CA ALA A 37 14.38 -1.03 -17.03
C ALA A 37 14.59 0.41 -16.51
N GLY A 38 15.71 1.06 -16.84
CA GLY A 38 16.04 2.42 -16.39
C GLY A 38 17.22 2.51 -15.40
N TYR A 39 17.57 3.74 -15.02
CA TYR A 39 18.62 4.10 -14.06
C TYR A 39 18.18 3.98 -12.59
N GLY A 40 16.93 3.57 -12.31
CA GLY A 40 16.34 3.59 -10.98
C GLY A 40 15.77 2.25 -10.50
N ARG A 41 16.24 1.79 -9.33
CA ARG A 41 15.73 0.63 -8.59
C ARG A 41 14.38 0.94 -7.92
N LEU A 42 13.54 -0.07 -7.72
CA LEU A 42 12.39 0.04 -6.80
C LEU A 42 12.88 0.38 -5.40
N ASN A 43 12.09 1.14 -4.64
CA ASN A 43 12.54 1.64 -3.36
C ASN A 43 12.63 0.57 -2.29
N PRO A 44 13.76 0.48 -1.55
CA PRO A 44 13.82 -0.35 -0.38
C PRO A 44 12.90 0.20 0.70
N VAL A 45 12.10 -0.70 1.27
CA VAL A 45 11.20 -0.42 2.38
C VAL A 45 11.99 -0.56 3.68
N PRO A 46 11.95 0.41 4.60
CA PRO A 46 12.58 0.26 5.91
C PRO A 46 11.97 -0.91 6.68
N THR A 47 12.79 -1.67 7.43
CA THR A 47 12.31 -2.81 8.22
C THR A 47 11.16 -2.45 9.17
N SER A 48 11.21 -1.24 9.77
CA SER A 48 10.17 -0.71 10.65
C SER A 48 8.82 -0.45 9.96
N ALA A 49 8.79 -0.43 8.62
CA ALA A 49 7.62 -0.13 7.80
C ALA A 49 7.04 -1.36 7.07
N LEU A 50 7.64 -2.56 7.22
CA LEU A 50 7.16 -3.78 6.55
C LEU A 50 5.71 -4.11 6.88
N SER A 51 5.30 -3.87 8.12
CA SER A 51 3.92 -4.10 8.58
C SER A 51 2.92 -3.04 8.09
N GLY A 52 3.38 -1.96 7.44
CA GLY A 52 2.51 -0.92 6.92
C GLY A 52 3.26 0.15 6.11
N HIS A 53 3.24 0.00 4.79
CA HIS A 53 3.74 0.99 3.84
C HIS A 53 2.96 0.91 2.52
N ALA A 54 3.12 1.92 1.68
CA ALA A 54 2.67 1.93 0.29
C ALA A 54 3.67 2.71 -0.56
N PHE A 55 4.56 1.98 -1.25
CA PHE A 55 5.63 2.55 -2.08
C PHE A 55 5.30 2.28 -3.54
N HIS A 56 5.23 3.33 -4.36
CA HIS A 56 4.97 3.23 -5.79
C HIS A 56 6.07 3.96 -6.56
N THR A 57 6.51 3.34 -7.66
CA THR A 57 7.48 3.91 -8.59
C THR A 57 6.94 3.72 -10.00
N TYR A 58 6.88 4.81 -10.77
CA TYR A 58 6.47 4.81 -12.16
C TYR A 58 7.65 5.32 -12.98
N SER A 59 8.12 4.52 -13.95
CA SER A 59 9.21 4.89 -14.86
C SER A 59 8.68 4.97 -16.30
N LEU A 60 9.07 6.04 -17.00
CA LEU A 60 8.89 6.19 -18.44
C LEU A 60 10.27 6.34 -19.07
N ILE A 61 10.63 5.40 -19.95
CA ILE A 61 11.97 5.30 -20.54
C ILE A 61 11.82 5.42 -22.05
N ALA A 62 12.65 6.26 -22.66
CA ALA A 62 12.72 6.38 -24.11
C ALA A 62 13.08 5.02 -24.74
N PRO A 63 12.59 4.71 -25.95
CA PRO A 63 12.88 3.41 -26.59
C PRO A 63 14.37 3.10 -26.75
N ASP A 64 15.21 4.13 -26.90
CA ASP A 64 16.66 4.03 -27.02
C ASP A 64 17.40 4.06 -25.67
N GLY A 65 16.67 4.15 -24.56
CA GLY A 65 17.21 4.20 -23.20
C GLY A 65 17.91 5.51 -22.82
N SER A 66 17.90 6.52 -23.68
CA SER A 66 18.65 7.77 -23.47
C SER A 66 18.05 8.68 -22.40
N VAL A 67 16.74 8.58 -22.16
CA VAL A 67 16.00 9.43 -21.24
C VAL A 67 15.08 8.57 -20.36
N GLU A 68 15.05 8.88 -19.07
CA GLU A 68 14.08 8.34 -18.13
C GLU A 68 13.44 9.46 -17.31
N PHE A 69 12.12 9.36 -17.13
CA PHE A 69 11.39 10.05 -16.08
C PHE A 69 10.92 9.04 -15.04
N GLN A 70 11.11 9.38 -13.76
CA GLN A 70 10.65 8.55 -12.65
C GLN A 70 9.83 9.37 -11.66
N TRP A 71 8.67 8.85 -11.27
CA TRP A 71 7.82 9.41 -10.21
C TRP A 71 7.65 8.43 -9.07
N ARG A 72 7.66 8.94 -7.85
CA ARG A 72 7.58 8.14 -6.64
C ARG A 72 6.67 8.78 -5.61
N HIS A 73 5.88 7.97 -4.92
CA HIS A 73 5.31 8.32 -3.64
C HIS A 73 5.47 7.14 -2.68
N ASN A 74 6.00 7.44 -1.50
CA ASN A 74 6.36 6.44 -0.51
C ASN A 74 5.70 6.81 0.81
N VAL A 75 4.70 6.04 1.21
CA VAL A 75 4.00 6.24 2.48
C VAL A 75 4.49 5.21 3.49
N VAL A 76 4.91 5.68 4.66
CA VAL A 76 5.23 4.83 5.82
C VAL A 76 4.13 4.98 6.86
N GLY A 77 3.62 3.85 7.34
CA GLY A 77 2.55 3.83 8.34
C GLY A 77 1.26 4.43 7.80
N ARG A 78 0.57 5.21 8.64
CA ARG A 78 -0.80 5.68 8.38
C ARG A 78 -0.99 7.19 8.55
N ARG A 79 0.09 7.92 8.85
CA ARG A 79 0.03 9.33 9.23
C ARG A 79 -0.66 10.21 8.17
N VAL A 80 -0.29 10.03 6.90
CA VAL A 80 -0.88 10.80 5.78
C VAL A 80 -2.41 10.64 5.68
N TYR A 81 -2.93 9.46 6.01
CA TYR A 81 -4.37 9.21 6.00
C TYR A 81 -5.05 9.86 7.22
N ALA A 82 -4.40 9.83 8.38
CA ALA A 82 -4.91 10.46 9.59
C ALA A 82 -4.98 11.98 9.44
N GLU A 83 -3.90 12.61 8.95
CA GLU A 83 -3.83 14.05 8.69
C GLU A 83 -4.86 14.47 7.63
N GLY A 84 -4.91 13.78 6.49
CA GLY A 84 -5.91 14.06 5.46
C GLY A 84 -7.36 13.90 5.93
N THR A 85 -7.62 12.97 6.85
CA THR A 85 -8.96 12.82 7.46
C THR A 85 -9.28 13.97 8.42
N ALA A 86 -8.31 14.43 9.21
CA ALA A 86 -8.50 15.60 10.08
C ALA A 86 -8.78 16.87 9.26
N ASP A 87 -8.04 17.08 8.17
CA ASP A 87 -8.27 18.18 7.23
C ASP A 87 -9.65 18.10 6.58
N ALA A 88 -10.07 16.91 6.13
CA ALA A 88 -11.39 16.71 5.56
C ALA A 88 -12.52 17.01 6.57
N ALA A 89 -12.34 16.67 7.85
CA ALA A 89 -13.30 16.98 8.90
C ALA A 89 -13.43 18.50 9.13
N LEU A 90 -12.31 19.22 9.19
CA LEU A 90 -12.29 20.69 9.32
C LEU A 90 -12.94 21.37 8.12
N PHE A 91 -12.61 20.91 6.91
CA PHE A 91 -13.23 21.40 5.68
C PHE A 91 -14.76 21.19 5.68
N LEU A 92 -15.21 19.99 6.03
CA LEU A 92 -16.64 19.67 6.05
C LEU A 92 -17.39 20.48 7.12
N ALA A 93 -16.78 20.72 8.27
CA ALA A 93 -17.33 21.59 9.31
C ALA A 93 -17.54 23.03 8.80
N GLY A 94 -16.57 23.56 8.04
CA GLY A 94 -16.71 24.85 7.36
C GLY A 94 -17.86 24.86 6.35
N LYS A 95 -17.94 23.84 5.48
CA LYS A 95 -19.02 23.73 4.48
C LYS A 95 -20.41 23.56 5.07
N ALA A 96 -20.53 22.94 6.23
CA ALA A 96 -21.81 22.81 6.93
C ALA A 96 -22.33 24.17 7.41
N ALA A 97 -21.43 25.06 7.86
CA ALA A 97 -21.78 26.41 8.30
C ALA A 97 -22.24 27.31 7.13
N ASP A 98 -21.63 27.15 5.96
CA ASP A 98 -21.89 27.98 4.76
C ASP A 98 -23.27 27.75 4.11
N ARG A 99 -24.06 26.77 4.57
CA ARG A 99 -25.36 26.34 4.00
C ARG A 99 -25.34 26.14 2.46
N ALA A 100 -24.17 25.83 1.90
CA ALA A 100 -24.01 25.61 0.47
C ALA A 100 -24.92 24.47 -0.05
N GLY A 101 -25.33 24.53 -1.33
CA GLY A 101 -26.21 23.51 -1.93
C GLY A 101 -25.55 22.14 -2.12
N LYS A 102 -24.22 22.09 -2.25
CA LYS A 102 -23.46 20.83 -2.37
C LYS A 102 -23.34 20.16 -0.98
N ARG A 103 -23.66 18.86 -0.91
CA ARG A 103 -23.66 18.06 0.33
C ARG A 103 -22.66 16.91 0.34
N LEU A 104 -22.22 16.44 -0.83
CA LEU A 104 -21.22 15.40 -0.99
C LEU A 104 -19.92 16.02 -1.49
N PHE A 105 -18.82 15.73 -0.81
CA PHE A 105 -17.50 16.25 -1.14
C PHE A 105 -16.49 15.10 -1.26
N THR A 106 -15.42 15.35 -2.00
CA THR A 106 -14.31 14.43 -2.25
C THR A 106 -12.99 15.05 -1.78
N MET A 107 -11.91 14.27 -1.77
CA MET A 107 -10.57 14.81 -1.49
C MET A 107 -10.11 15.82 -2.55
N VAL A 108 -10.62 15.77 -3.78
CA VAL A 108 -10.34 16.79 -4.81
C VAL A 108 -10.97 18.13 -4.42
N ASP A 109 -12.19 18.13 -3.89
CA ASP A 109 -12.84 19.36 -3.40
C ASP A 109 -12.03 19.99 -2.25
N LEU A 110 -11.53 19.16 -1.33
CA LEU A 110 -10.65 19.59 -0.24
C LEU A 110 -9.36 20.21 -0.78
N LEU A 111 -8.66 19.50 -1.68
CA LEU A 111 -7.40 19.96 -2.27
C LEU A 111 -7.57 21.29 -3.03
N GLN A 112 -8.63 21.42 -3.82
CA GLN A 112 -8.92 22.64 -4.57
C GLN A 112 -9.29 23.83 -3.67
N SER A 113 -9.80 23.58 -2.46
CA SER A 113 -10.10 24.63 -1.50
C SER A 113 -8.87 25.24 -0.83
N GLY A 114 -7.72 24.56 -0.89
CA GLY A 114 -6.49 24.96 -0.20
C GLY A 114 -6.57 24.84 1.33
N ALA A 115 -7.56 24.13 1.87
CA ALA A 115 -7.82 24.05 3.31
C ALA A 115 -7.03 22.97 4.06
N MET A 116 -6.05 22.30 3.41
CA MET A 116 -5.15 21.37 4.09
C MET A 116 -4.16 22.14 4.99
N ARG A 117 -3.81 21.59 6.15
CA ARG A 117 -2.98 22.26 7.16
C ARG A 117 -1.69 21.52 7.49
#